data_AF-A0A3C0AB23-F1
#
_entry.id   AF-A0A3C0AB23-F1
#
_cell.length_a   1.000
_cell.length_b   1.000
_cell.length_c   1.000
_cell.angle_alpha   90.00
_cell.angle_beta   90.00
_cell.angle_gamma   90.00
#
_symmetry.space_group_name_H-M   'P 1'
#
loop_
_entity.id
_entity.type
_entity.pdbx_description
1 polymer ?
#
loop_
_entity_poly.entity_id
_entity_poly.type
_entity_poly.pdbx_seq_one_letter_code
_entity_poly.pdbx_strand_id
1 'polypeptide(L)' 'MVRPIDTAGNSNQWHTGSLEGTSTLLVRRLDRINWAILFNKRNGVDDKRLSSLIDAPMHTWMNRIERWPAKDQFKQK' A
#
# COMPACT_ATOMS: atom_id res chain seq x y z
N MET A 1 -0.17 -0.89 11.54
CA MET A 1 -0.79 -2.24 11.66
C MET A 1 0.21 -3.27 11.16
N VAL A 2 0.27 -4.47 11.73
CA VAL A 2 1.04 -5.61 11.22
C VAL A 2 0.09 -6.79 11.17
N ARG A 3 0.10 -7.53 10.06
CA ARG A 3 -0.70 -8.74 9.88
C ARG A 3 0.28 -9.88 9.62
N PRO A 4 0.53 -10.75 10.62
CA PRO A 4 1.28 -11.98 10.42
C PRO A 4 0.51 -12.87 9.44
N ILE A 5 1.22 -13.51 8.52
CA ILE A 5 0.59 -14.40 7.53
C ILE A 5 1.13 -15.84 7.65
N ASP A 6 2.33 -16.02 8.21
CA ASP A 6 2.88 -17.34 8.50
C ASP A 6 3.68 -17.39 9.82
N THR A 7 4.06 -18.61 10.21
CA THR A 7 4.92 -18.92 11.36
C THR A 7 6.40 -18.58 11.14
N ALA A 8 6.79 -18.24 9.90
CA ALA A 8 8.15 -17.83 9.55
C ALA A 8 8.40 -16.33 9.79
N GLY A 9 7.39 -15.60 10.27
CA GLY A 9 7.48 -14.18 10.60
C GLY A 9 7.24 -13.26 9.40
N ASN A 10 6.79 -13.79 8.26
CA ASN A 10 6.42 -12.96 7.13
C ASN A 10 5.13 -12.20 7.46
N SER A 11 5.18 -10.89 7.29
CA SER A 11 4.07 -10.01 7.62
C SER A 11 3.96 -8.86 6.64
N ASN A 12 2.72 -8.50 6.34
CA ASN A 12 2.45 -7.21 5.74
C ASN A 12 2.51 -6.14 6.84
N GLN A 13 3.03 -4.97 6.50
CA GLN A 13 3.19 -3.86 7.42
C GLN A 13 2.56 -2.60 6.84
N TRP A 14 1.78 -1.90 7.66
CA TRP A 14 1.08 -0.68 7.28
C TRP A 14 1.54 0.48 8.14
N HIS A 15 1.83 1.61 7.50
CA HIS A 15 2.01 2.90 8.13
C HIS A 15 1.02 3.90 7.53
N THR A 16 0.24 4.57 8.38
CA THR A 16 -0.79 5.52 7.96
C THR A 16 -0.46 6.92 8.44
N GLY A 17 -0.74 7.93 7.61
CA GLY A 17 -0.57 9.33 7.95
C GLY A 17 -1.90 10.09 7.91
N SER A 18 -1.98 11.13 8.75
CA SER A 18 -3.22 11.79 9.12
C SER A 18 -3.02 13.28 9.38
N LEU A 19 -3.32 14.13 8.40
CA LEU A 19 -3.36 15.58 8.57
C LEU A 19 -4.71 16.14 8.09
N GLU A 20 -5.12 17.30 8.58
CA GLU A 20 -6.39 17.87 8.14
C GLU A 20 -6.38 18.07 6.61
N GLY A 21 -7.43 17.60 5.94
CA GLY A 21 -7.48 17.60 4.48
C GLY A 21 -6.59 16.56 3.78
N THR A 22 -5.85 15.67 4.46
CA THR A 22 -4.97 14.68 3.81
C THR A 22 -4.91 13.34 4.54
N SER A 23 -4.73 12.27 3.78
CA SER A 23 -4.39 10.95 4.34
C SER A 23 -3.32 10.25 3.51
N THR A 24 -2.50 9.43 4.16
CA THR A 24 -1.49 8.60 3.47
C THR A 24 -1.56 7.16 3.93
N LEU A 25 -1.14 6.27 3.04
CA LEU A 25 -0.94 4.86 3.31
C LEU A 25 0.38 4.38 2.68
N LEU A 26 1.24 3.80 3.49
CA LEU A 26 2.40 3.02 3.07
C LEU A 26 2.16 1.55 3.45
N VAL A 27 2.27 0.65 2.47
CA VAL A 27 2.21 -0.80 2.70
C VAL A 27 3.50 -1.43 2.24
N ARG A 28 4.08 -2.26 3.11
CA ARG A 28 5.17 -3.18 2.79
C ARG A 28 4.61 -4.59 2.78
N ARG A 29 4.59 -5.24 1.61
CA ARG A 29 4.12 -6.61 1.48
C ARG A 29 5.25 -7.62 1.61
N LEU A 30 4.88 -8.83 2.01
CA LEU A 30 5.80 -9.97 2.07
C LEU A 30 6.39 -10.36 0.70
N ASP A 31 5.66 -10.13 -0.39
CA ASP A 31 6.12 -10.41 -1.76
C ASP A 31 7.10 -9.35 -2.29
N ARG A 32 7.62 -8.51 -1.39
CA ARG A 32 8.61 -7.45 -1.63
C ARG A 32 8.10 -6.30 -2.50
N ILE A 33 6.80 -6.26 -2.80
CA ILE A 33 6.17 -5.10 -3.42
C ILE A 33 5.77 -4.11 -2.32
N ASN A 34 6.18 -2.85 -2.49
CA ASN A 34 5.80 -1.76 -1.60
C ASN A 34 4.99 -0.73 -2.40
N TRP A 35 4.00 -0.11 -1.77
CA TRP A 35 3.32 1.04 -2.34
C TRP A 35 3.11 2.14 -1.32
N ALA A 36 3.14 3.37 -1.82
CA ALA A 36 2.80 4.57 -1.08
C ALA A 36 1.69 5.31 -1.83
N ILE A 37 0.67 5.73 -1.11
CA ILE A 37 -0.48 6.47 -1.66
C ILE A 37 -0.71 7.71 -0.81
N LEU A 38 -0.85 8.85 -1.48
CA LEU A 38 -1.19 10.14 -0.90
C LEU A 38 -2.55 10.58 -1.42
N PHE A 39 -3.43 10.99 -0.51
CA PHE A 39 -4.73 11.56 -0.83
C PHE A 39 -4.77 13.02 -0.42
N ASN A 40 -5.13 13.91 -1.36
CA ASN A 40 -5.41 15.33 -1.09
C ASN A 40 -6.76 15.57 -0.37
N LYS A 41 -7.37 14.50 0.15
CA LYS A 41 -8.50 14.53 1.09
C LYS A 41 -8.27 13.48 2.17
N ARG A 42 -8.75 13.77 3.37
CA ARG A 42 -8.73 12.80 4.48
C ARG A 42 -9.84 11.75 4.30
N ASN A 43 -11.06 12.22 4.11
CA ASN A 43 -12.27 11.41 4.03
C ASN A 43 -12.95 11.57 2.67
N GLY A 44 -13.68 10.52 2.26
CA GLY A 44 -14.52 10.50 1.08
C GLY A 44 -15.89 11.12 1.33
N VAL A 45 -16.80 10.95 0.36
CA VAL A 45 -18.18 11.48 0.41
C VAL A 45 -19.02 10.87 1.53
N ASP A 46 -18.67 9.68 1.99
CA ASP A 46 -19.34 8.93 3.06
C ASP A 46 -18.63 9.09 4.42
N ASP A 47 -17.79 10.12 4.55
CA ASP A 47 -16.91 10.42 5.69
C ASP A 47 -15.92 9.29 6.06
N LYS A 48 -15.81 8.25 5.23
CA LYS A 48 -14.82 7.19 5.44
C LYS A 48 -13.44 7.64 4.99
N ARG A 49 -12.44 7.20 5.74
CA ARG A 49 -11.05 7.52 5.48
C ARG A 49 -10.58 6.89 4.15
N LEU A 50 -10.12 7.72 3.22
CA LEU A 50 -9.70 7.26 1.89
C LEU A 50 -8.56 6.25 1.95
N SER A 51 -7.60 6.47 2.86
CA SER A 51 -6.48 5.55 3.10
C SER A 51 -6.94 4.14 3.51
N SER A 52 -8.11 4.00 4.15
CA SER A 52 -8.66 2.68 4.53
C SER A 52 -9.42 2.04 3.38
N LEU A 53 -10.12 2.83 2.56
CA LEU A 53 -10.90 2.34 1.43
C LEU A 53 -10.04 1.79 0.29
N ILE A 54 -8.85 2.36 0.07
CA ILE A 54 -7.98 1.96 -1.04
C ILE A 54 -7.25 0.64 -0.81
N ASP A 55 -7.07 0.21 0.45
CA ASP A 55 -6.18 -0.90 0.81
C ASP A 55 -6.58 -2.22 0.13
N ALA A 56 -7.85 -2.61 0.23
CA ALA A 56 -8.35 -3.84 -0.39
C ALA A 56 -8.29 -3.81 -1.93
N PRO A 57 -8.80 -2.77 -2.63
CA PRO A 57 -8.62 -2.64 -4.07
C PRO A 57 -7.16 -2.70 -4.52
N MET A 58 -6.25 -2.06 -3.78
CA MET A 58 -4.82 -2.05 -4.10
C MET A 58 -4.22 -3.45 -4.00
N HIS A 59 -4.56 -4.20 -2.95
CA HIS A 59 -4.19 -5.60 -2.83
C HIS A 59 -4.70 -6.44 -4.01
N THR A 60 -5.95 -6.27 -4.42
CA THR A 60 -6.53 -6.96 -5.58
C THR A 60 -5.76 -6.68 -6.86
N TRP A 61 -5.43 -5.41 -7.14
CA TRP A 61 -4.66 -5.03 -8.33
C TRP A 61 -3.26 -5.61 -8.31
N MET A 62 -2.58 -5.54 -7.18
CA MET A 62 -1.21 -6.02 -7.04
C MET A 62 -1.11 -7.54 -7.16
N ASN A 63 -2.14 -8.29 -6.74
CA ASN A 63 -2.21 -9.73 -6.94
C ASN A 63 -2.37 -10.15 -8.41
N ARG A 64 -2.75 -9.24 -9.31
CA ARG A 64 -2.83 -9.50 -10.76
C ARG A 64 -1.49 -9.34 -11.47
N ILE A 65 -0.46 -8.87 -10.77
CA ILE A 65 0.88 -8.69 -11.35
C ILE A 65 1.59 -10.04 -11.29
N GLU A 66 1.50 -10.80 -12.38
CA GLU A 66 2.15 -12.11 -12.49
C GLU A 66 3.65 -12.02 -12.75
N ARG A 67 4.10 -10.94 -13.38
CA ARG A 67 5.51 -10.74 -13.77
C ARG A 67 5.93 -9.31 -13.48
N TRP A 68 6.84 -9.17 -12.52
CA TRP A 68 7.54 -7.92 -12.27
C TRP A 68 8.83 -7.87 -13.11
N PRO A 69 9.24 -6.71 -13.67
CA PRO A 69 10.49 -6.61 -14.41
C PRO A 69 11.70 -7.06 -13.57
N ALA A 70 12.49 -8.00 -14.09
CA ALA A 70 13.66 -8.55 -13.39
C ALA A 70 14.86 -7.60 -13.36
N LYS A 71 14.88 -6.60 -14.25
CA LYS A 71 15.96 -5.63 -14.38
C LYS A 71 15.43 -4.24 -14.03
N ASP A 72 16.31 -3.41 -13.46
CA ASP A 72 16.04 -1.99 -13.30
C ASP A 72 15.66 -1.38 -14.66
N GLN A 73 14.50 -0.74 -14.71
CA GLN A 73 13.97 -0.10 -15.91
C GLN A 73 14.50 1.33 -16.09
N PHE A 74 15.17 1.86 -15.06
CA PHE A 74 15.78 3.18 -15.09
C PHE A 74 17.28 3.03 -15.39
N LYS A 75 17.76 3.79 -16.37
CA LYS A 75 19.20 3.84 -16.65
C LYS A 75 19.89 4.54 -15.48
N GLN A 76 20.88 3.90 -14.88
CA GLN A 76 21.85 4.59 -14.04
C GLN A 76 22.64 5.53 -14.96
N LYS A 77 22.69 6.82 -14.61
CA LYS A 77 23.47 7.83 -15.33
C LYS A 77 24.96 7.62 -15.09
#